data_AF-A0A922ZXF6-F1
#
_entry.id   AF-A0A922ZXF6-F1
#
_cell.length_a   1.000
_cell.length_b   1.000
_cell.length_c   1.000
_cell.angle_alpha   90.00
_cell.angle_beta   90.00
_cell.angle_gamma   90.00
#
_symmetry.space_group_name_H-M   'P 1'
#
loop_
_entity.id
_entity.type
_entity.pdbx_description
1 polymer ?
#
loop_
_entity_poly.entity_id
_entity_poly.type
_entity_poly.pdbx_seq_one_letter_code
_entity_poly.pdbx_strand_id
1 'polypeptide(L)'
;MRAQSVFAAIVVAGLVLGPLSAHASEPQPNTPGGVSAPEGVSFVSATGLSSAAAAFEAERDLIFQQANALRAENGLAPLRRNAALDEIAMDWAVQQARVSTMSHRPNFTAMYPAGWTRAAENVAFGYAPSAVHAAWANSPGHRTNLLSANTDIGIGIAANSNGRLYYTQNFGRYASAPPSPPGTILRIAGNDRYATSALISASAFSAGASTVYIASGADFPDALSAAALAGAANGPLLLVTRDSVPASILTELRRLAPDRIVVAGGPGVVSEAVLATLRTVTPNVDRVFGTNRFDTARQLALDAYGASGAPIAFLATGSGFADALAAGPAAASVDAPVLLINGSAAQIDAATLTVLAQLGTTSVVIVGGTGVVSEGIRFSLESEGFAVERFAGTDRYSTASQLATAFFSTATSAYLATGLGFADALSGGAAAGAVGAPLYTTQPSCVSPPPHTALRAQGPDQIFLLGGLGSLLPAVAGFYRC
;
A
#
# COMPACT_ATOMS: atom_id res chain seq x y z
N MET A 1 -23.20 3.48 -30.14
CA MET A 1 -23.74 3.67 -28.78
C MET A 1 -22.92 2.81 -27.85
N ARG A 2 -22.11 3.45 -27.00
CA ARG A 2 -21.12 2.84 -26.12
C ARG A 2 -21.71 2.77 -24.70
N ALA A 3 -21.68 1.61 -24.07
CA ALA A 3 -21.81 1.46 -22.63
C ALA A 3 -20.51 0.82 -22.14
N GLN A 4 -19.76 1.56 -21.31
CA GLN A 4 -18.52 1.12 -20.68
C GLN A 4 -18.85 0.52 -19.31
N SER A 5 -18.49 -0.75 -19.12
CA SER A 5 -18.66 -1.48 -17.86
C SER A 5 -17.40 -1.35 -16.99
N VAL A 6 -17.58 -0.90 -15.75
CA VAL A 6 -16.54 -0.79 -14.72
C VAL A 6 -16.47 -2.13 -13.97
N PHE A 7 -15.33 -2.82 -14.00
CA PHE A 7 -15.10 -4.09 -13.27
C PHE A 7 -13.85 -4.02 -12.40
N ALA A 8 -14.03 -4.12 -11.08
CA ALA A 8 -12.97 -4.34 -10.10
C ALA A 8 -13.07 -5.79 -9.58
N ALA A 9 -11.93 -6.48 -9.49
CA ALA A 9 -11.82 -7.74 -8.76
C ALA A 9 -11.90 -7.42 -7.27
N ILE A 10 -12.94 -7.90 -6.60
CA ILE A 10 -13.16 -7.73 -5.17
C ILE A 10 -12.69 -9.01 -4.49
N VAL A 11 -11.81 -8.89 -3.49
CA VAL A 11 -11.59 -9.95 -2.50
C VAL A 11 -12.81 -9.96 -1.59
N VAL A 12 -13.74 -10.89 -1.82
CA VAL A 12 -14.87 -11.16 -0.92
C VAL A 12 -14.74 -12.60 -0.45
N ALA A 13 -14.73 -12.81 0.87
CA ALA A 13 -15.02 -14.10 1.47
C ALA A 13 -15.98 -13.92 2.64
N GLY A 14 -17.09 -14.66 2.59
CA GLY A 14 -18.00 -14.85 3.70
C GLY A 14 -18.97 -15.97 3.37
N LEU A 15 -18.75 -17.16 3.93
CA LEU A 15 -19.81 -18.13 4.23
C LEU A 15 -19.29 -19.16 5.24
N VAL A 16 -19.82 -19.09 6.46
CA VAL A 16 -19.70 -20.15 7.47
C VAL A 16 -20.70 -21.24 7.10
N LEU A 17 -20.22 -22.45 6.79
CA LEU A 17 -21.06 -23.63 6.62
C LEU A 17 -21.36 -24.22 8.00
N GLY A 18 -22.58 -23.98 8.51
CA GLY A 18 -23.21 -24.83 9.52
C GLY A 18 -23.98 -25.97 8.85
N PRO A 19 -24.17 -27.13 9.50
CA PRO A 19 -24.75 -28.31 8.86
C PRO A 19 -26.24 -28.13 8.58
N LEU A 20 -26.67 -28.62 7.43
CA LEU A 20 -28.06 -28.72 6.98
C LEU A 20 -28.89 -29.56 7.97
N SER A 21 -30.04 -29.03 8.36
CA SER A 21 -31.19 -29.84 8.77
C SER A 21 -32.46 -29.17 8.24
N ALA A 22 -33.13 -29.88 7.35
CA ALA A 22 -34.42 -29.54 6.77
C ALA A 22 -35.51 -29.50 7.84
N HIS A 23 -36.55 -28.67 7.66
CA HIS A 23 -37.98 -28.93 7.96
C HIS A 23 -38.85 -27.84 7.28
N ALA A 24 -40.03 -28.24 6.80
CA ALA A 24 -40.89 -27.50 5.88
C ALA A 24 -42.18 -26.93 6.52
N SER A 25 -42.75 -25.89 5.88
CA SER A 25 -44.17 -25.37 5.93
C SER A 25 -44.59 -24.59 7.20
N GLU A 26 -45.27 -23.43 7.20
CA GLU A 26 -46.55 -23.00 6.56
C GLU A 26 -46.74 -21.43 6.53
N PRO A 27 -47.84 -20.85 5.96
CA PRO A 27 -47.85 -19.51 5.32
C PRO A 27 -48.78 -18.38 5.88
N GLN A 28 -48.55 -17.15 5.35
CA GLN A 28 -49.43 -15.92 5.20
C GLN A 28 -49.63 -14.97 6.42
N PRO A 29 -49.97 -13.64 6.26
CA PRO A 29 -50.53 -12.95 5.08
C PRO A 29 -49.92 -11.57 4.68
N ASN A 30 -50.40 -11.07 3.53
CA ASN A 30 -50.02 -9.87 2.78
C ASN A 30 -50.22 -8.52 3.50
N THR A 31 -49.28 -7.58 3.29
CA THR A 31 -49.52 -6.12 3.32
C THR A 31 -48.91 -5.45 2.07
N PRO A 32 -49.59 -4.48 1.43
CA PRO A 32 -49.12 -3.87 0.19
C PRO A 32 -48.38 -2.55 0.41
N GLY A 33 -47.31 -2.34 -0.37
CA GLY A 33 -46.84 -1.03 -0.79
C GLY A 33 -45.72 -0.39 0.04
N GLY A 34 -44.47 -0.71 -0.30
CA GLY A 34 -43.29 0.04 0.12
C GLY A 34 -42.12 -0.28 -0.82
N VAL A 35 -41.58 0.74 -1.49
CA VAL A 35 -40.45 0.58 -2.42
C VAL A 35 -39.23 0.11 -1.61
N SER A 36 -38.80 -1.12 -1.86
CA SER A 36 -37.64 -1.75 -1.24
C SER A 36 -36.35 -1.14 -1.78
N ALA A 37 -35.53 -0.60 -0.88
CA ALA A 37 -34.11 -0.37 -1.12
C ALA A 37 -33.41 -1.72 -1.43
N PRO A 38 -32.39 -1.76 -2.29
CA PRO A 38 -31.66 -3.01 -2.52
C PRO A 38 -30.87 -3.36 -1.25
N GLU A 39 -31.30 -4.44 -0.60
CA GLU A 39 -30.54 -5.13 0.45
C GLU A 39 -29.32 -5.84 -0.15
N GLY A 40 -28.22 -5.87 0.61
CA GLY A 40 -27.23 -6.94 0.53
C GLY A 40 -25.91 -6.63 -0.19
N VAL A 41 -25.17 -5.61 0.25
CA VAL A 41 -23.70 -5.65 0.17
C VAL A 41 -23.18 -5.85 1.58
N SER A 42 -22.81 -7.08 1.91
CA SER A 42 -22.10 -7.36 3.17
C SER A 42 -20.76 -6.64 3.14
N PHE A 43 -20.62 -5.63 3.98
CA PHE A 43 -19.35 -4.94 4.20
C PHE A 43 -18.36 -5.91 4.84
N VAL A 44 -17.31 -6.28 4.11
CA VAL A 44 -16.16 -6.97 4.70
C VAL A 44 -15.40 -5.93 5.52
N SER A 45 -15.41 -6.06 6.84
CA SER A 45 -14.58 -5.28 7.76
C SER A 45 -13.09 -5.47 7.42
N ALA A 46 -12.22 -4.53 7.79
CA ALA A 46 -10.76 -4.70 7.68
C ALA A 46 -10.27 -5.95 8.45
N THR A 47 -10.96 -6.35 9.52
CA THR A 47 -10.76 -7.63 10.21
C THR A 47 -11.06 -8.85 9.32
N GLY A 48 -11.97 -8.70 8.36
CA GLY A 48 -12.27 -9.66 7.29
C GLY A 48 -11.19 -9.75 6.21
N LEU A 49 -10.55 -8.62 5.86
CA LEU A 49 -9.40 -8.61 4.94
C LEU A 49 -8.17 -9.26 5.57
N SER A 50 -7.87 -8.98 6.84
CA SER A 50 -6.75 -9.61 7.56
C SER A 50 -6.98 -11.10 7.82
N SER A 51 -8.20 -11.51 8.19
CA SER A 51 -8.55 -12.92 8.38
C SER A 51 -8.58 -13.71 7.06
N ALA A 52 -9.05 -13.11 5.97
CA ALA A 52 -8.99 -13.73 4.63
C ALA A 52 -7.55 -13.86 4.12
N ALA A 53 -6.71 -12.84 4.32
CA ALA A 53 -5.28 -12.91 3.99
C ALA A 53 -4.60 -14.02 4.80
N ALA A 54 -4.86 -14.09 6.11
CA ALA A 54 -4.34 -15.16 6.96
C ALA A 54 -4.83 -16.55 6.54
N ALA A 55 -6.08 -16.69 6.11
CA ALA A 55 -6.61 -17.94 5.58
C ALA A 55 -5.96 -18.37 4.27
N PHE A 56 -5.68 -17.44 3.35
CA PHE A 56 -4.94 -17.74 2.11
C PHE A 56 -3.47 -18.05 2.35
N GLU A 57 -2.81 -17.40 3.32
CA GLU A 57 -1.44 -17.77 3.71
C GLU A 57 -1.41 -19.18 4.32
N ALA A 58 -2.34 -19.51 5.23
CA ALA A 58 -2.43 -20.85 5.81
C ALA A 58 -2.68 -21.94 4.74
N GLU A 59 -3.50 -21.64 3.74
CA GLU A 59 -3.72 -22.54 2.61
C GLU A 59 -2.47 -22.69 1.73
N ARG A 60 -1.72 -21.61 1.47
CA ARG A 60 -0.43 -21.68 0.74
C ARG A 60 0.58 -22.54 1.48
N ASP A 61 0.68 -22.39 2.80
CA ASP A 61 1.54 -23.22 3.63
C ASP A 61 1.14 -24.70 3.58
N LEU A 62 -0.16 -24.99 3.60
CA LEU A 62 -0.66 -26.36 3.46
C LEU A 62 -0.30 -26.95 2.10
N ILE A 63 -0.53 -26.22 1.00
CA ILE A 63 -0.16 -26.66 -0.35
C ILE A 63 1.36 -26.93 -0.44
N PHE A 64 2.18 -26.07 0.18
CA PHE A 64 3.63 -26.25 0.25
C PHE A 64 4.02 -27.52 0.99
N GLN A 65 3.42 -27.76 2.17
CA GLN A 65 3.64 -28.97 2.96
C GLN A 65 3.24 -30.23 2.19
N GLN A 66 2.07 -30.23 1.54
CA GLN A 66 1.60 -31.35 0.73
C GLN A 66 2.52 -31.62 -0.47
N ALA A 67 3.01 -30.56 -1.14
CA ALA A 67 3.98 -30.71 -2.23
C ALA A 67 5.29 -31.37 -1.77
N ASN A 68 5.78 -31.00 -0.59
CA ASN A 68 6.99 -31.61 -0.03
C ASN A 68 6.76 -33.02 0.52
N ALA A 69 5.57 -33.32 1.06
CA ALA A 69 5.19 -34.68 1.43
C ALA A 69 5.19 -35.62 0.20
N LEU A 70 4.54 -35.20 -0.89
CA LEU A 70 4.55 -35.94 -2.15
C LEU A 70 5.97 -36.17 -2.67
N ARG A 71 6.85 -35.18 -2.58
CA ARG A 71 8.26 -35.32 -2.99
C ARG A 71 9.02 -36.30 -2.11
N ALA A 72 8.80 -36.26 -0.80
CA ALA A 72 9.40 -37.20 0.14
C ALA A 72 8.98 -38.65 -0.14
N GLU A 73 7.69 -38.89 -0.42
CA GLU A 73 7.17 -40.20 -0.85
C GLU A 73 7.84 -40.74 -2.12
N ASN A 74 8.37 -39.85 -2.96
CA ASN A 74 9.04 -40.18 -4.21
C ASN A 74 10.58 -40.05 -4.11
N GLY A 75 11.14 -39.97 -2.89
CA GLY A 75 12.59 -39.93 -2.65
C GLY A 75 13.29 -38.65 -3.13
N LEU A 76 12.55 -37.55 -3.28
CA LEU A 76 13.08 -36.27 -3.75
C LEU A 76 13.32 -35.30 -2.59
N ALA A 77 14.34 -34.45 -2.74
CA ALA A 77 14.59 -33.35 -1.81
C ALA A 77 13.41 -32.35 -1.78
N PRO A 78 13.12 -31.72 -0.62
CA PRO A 78 12.04 -30.75 -0.51
C PRO A 78 12.31 -29.50 -1.36
N LEU A 79 11.25 -28.92 -1.89
CA LEU A 79 11.23 -27.58 -2.47
C LEU A 79 11.38 -26.54 -1.35
N ARG A 80 12.03 -25.42 -1.67
CA ARG A 80 12.12 -24.24 -0.83
C ARG A 80 11.07 -23.21 -1.24
N ARG A 81 10.45 -22.55 -0.26
CA ARG A 81 9.54 -21.44 -0.53
C ARG A 81 10.34 -20.22 -1.01
N ASN A 82 9.96 -19.61 -2.13
CA ASN A 82 10.65 -18.46 -2.71
C ASN A 82 9.73 -17.24 -2.83
N ALA A 83 9.92 -16.23 -1.97
CA ALA A 83 9.07 -15.04 -1.88
C ALA A 83 8.84 -14.32 -3.20
N ALA A 84 9.85 -14.26 -4.08
CA ALA A 84 9.66 -13.71 -5.41
C ALA A 84 8.74 -14.59 -6.29
N LEU A 85 8.82 -15.91 -6.19
CA LEU A 85 7.92 -16.79 -6.95
C LEU A 85 6.49 -16.75 -6.42
N ASP A 86 6.25 -16.56 -5.11
CA ASP A 86 4.87 -16.36 -4.62
C ASP A 86 4.27 -15.10 -5.21
N GLU A 87 5.02 -13.99 -5.31
CA GLU A 87 4.49 -12.76 -5.92
C GLU A 87 4.05 -12.98 -7.37
N ILE A 88 4.82 -13.74 -8.14
CA ILE A 88 4.49 -14.05 -9.55
C ILE A 88 3.24 -14.91 -9.61
N ALA A 89 3.16 -15.92 -8.73
CA ALA A 89 2.02 -16.83 -8.66
C ALA A 89 0.75 -16.13 -8.16
N MET A 90 0.88 -15.25 -7.16
CA MET A 90 -0.21 -14.49 -6.54
C MET A 90 -0.78 -13.47 -7.53
N ASP A 91 0.09 -12.70 -8.20
CA ASP A 91 -0.31 -11.80 -9.28
C ASP A 91 -1.11 -12.55 -10.35
N TRP A 92 -0.62 -13.71 -10.78
CA TRP A 92 -1.31 -14.48 -11.80
C TRP A 92 -2.63 -15.12 -11.32
N ALA A 93 -2.70 -15.59 -10.07
CA ALA A 93 -3.95 -16.05 -9.47
C ALA A 93 -5.00 -14.93 -9.43
N VAL A 94 -4.59 -13.71 -9.05
CA VAL A 94 -5.46 -12.52 -9.06
C VAL A 94 -5.92 -12.19 -10.47
N GLN A 95 -5.06 -12.26 -11.48
CA GLN A 95 -5.45 -12.03 -12.88
C GLN A 95 -6.50 -13.06 -13.34
N GLN A 96 -6.27 -14.35 -13.09
CA GLN A 96 -7.20 -15.42 -13.45
C GLN A 96 -8.56 -15.25 -12.74
N ALA A 97 -8.55 -14.92 -11.44
CA ALA A 97 -9.75 -14.63 -10.68
C ALA A 97 -10.52 -13.43 -11.24
N ARG A 98 -9.79 -12.35 -11.59
CA ARG A 98 -10.37 -11.13 -12.16
C ARG A 98 -11.08 -11.38 -13.48
N VAL A 99 -10.46 -12.12 -14.40
CA VAL A 99 -11.08 -12.44 -15.70
C VAL A 99 -11.93 -13.71 -15.67
N SER A 100 -12.06 -14.34 -14.49
CA SER A 100 -12.76 -15.60 -14.26
C SER A 100 -12.41 -16.70 -15.26
N THR A 101 -11.13 -16.76 -15.65
CA THR A 101 -10.61 -17.68 -16.66
C THR A 101 -9.30 -18.26 -16.18
N MET A 102 -9.18 -19.59 -16.18
CA MET A 102 -7.92 -20.27 -15.89
C MET A 102 -7.05 -20.31 -17.15
N SER A 103 -5.82 -19.83 -17.06
CA SER A 103 -4.85 -19.86 -18.15
C SER A 103 -3.43 -19.82 -17.61
N HIS A 104 -2.46 -20.31 -18.38
CA HIS A 104 -1.04 -20.13 -18.06
C HIS A 104 -0.61 -18.68 -18.30
N ARG A 105 0.37 -18.21 -17.52
CA ARG A 105 0.94 -16.87 -17.70
C ARG A 105 1.76 -16.80 -18.99
N PRO A 106 1.44 -15.88 -19.92
CA PRO A 106 2.32 -15.63 -21.05
C PRO A 106 3.71 -15.22 -20.54
N ASN A 107 4.74 -15.97 -20.96
CA ASN A 107 6.11 -15.79 -20.50
C ASN A 107 6.22 -15.74 -18.96
N PHE A 108 5.73 -16.78 -18.29
CA PHE A 108 5.69 -16.86 -16.82
C PHE A 108 7.05 -16.67 -16.12
N THR A 109 8.16 -16.86 -16.84
CA THR A 109 9.53 -16.66 -16.33
C THR A 109 10.05 -15.23 -16.48
N ALA A 110 9.32 -14.32 -17.13
CA ALA A 110 9.78 -12.96 -17.43
C ALA A 110 10.21 -12.16 -16.19
N MET A 111 9.64 -12.47 -15.03
CA MET A 111 9.91 -11.77 -13.76
C MET A 111 10.60 -12.66 -12.72
N TYR A 112 11.03 -13.87 -13.09
CA TYR A 112 11.79 -14.73 -12.20
C TYR A 112 13.12 -14.05 -11.82
N PRO A 113 13.52 -14.06 -10.54
CA PRO A 113 14.86 -13.61 -10.15
C PRO A 113 15.93 -14.34 -10.95
N ALA A 114 17.01 -13.65 -11.31
CA ALA A 114 18.11 -14.19 -12.11
C ALA A 114 18.74 -15.45 -11.45
N GLY A 115 19.35 -16.31 -12.28
CA GLY A 115 20.08 -17.50 -11.83
C GLY A 115 19.28 -18.81 -11.82
N TRP A 116 18.06 -18.82 -12.38
CA TRP A 116 17.30 -20.05 -12.59
C TRP A 116 17.81 -20.81 -13.83
N THR A 117 17.70 -22.15 -13.81
CA THR A 117 18.10 -23.03 -14.92
C THR A 117 16.97 -23.89 -15.45
N ARG A 118 15.89 -24.02 -14.68
CA ARG A 118 14.62 -24.67 -15.07
C ARG A 118 13.49 -23.91 -14.42
N ALA A 119 12.32 -23.96 -15.04
CA ALA A 119 11.11 -23.38 -14.52
C ALA A 119 9.90 -24.19 -14.99
N ALA A 120 8.81 -24.14 -14.22
CA ALA A 120 7.54 -24.73 -14.58
C ALA A 120 6.39 -23.96 -13.93
N GLU A 121 5.17 -24.15 -14.43
CA GLU A 121 3.96 -23.56 -13.87
C GLU A 121 2.83 -24.60 -13.80
N ASN A 122 2.10 -24.61 -12.69
CA ASN A 122 0.81 -25.25 -12.58
C ASN A 122 -0.26 -24.18 -12.34
N VAL A 123 -1.45 -24.35 -12.94
CA VAL A 123 -2.63 -23.53 -12.64
C VAL A 123 -3.81 -24.44 -12.30
N ALA A 124 -4.73 -23.94 -11.49
CA ALA A 124 -5.99 -24.62 -11.18
C ALA A 124 -7.06 -23.61 -10.77
N PHE A 125 -8.33 -24.02 -10.79
CA PHE A 125 -9.43 -23.20 -10.30
C PHE A 125 -10.60 -24.07 -9.84
N GLY A 126 -11.46 -23.52 -8.99
CA GLY A 126 -12.71 -24.15 -8.56
C GLY A 126 -12.57 -25.26 -7.52
N TYR A 127 -11.37 -25.54 -7.03
CA TYR A 127 -11.15 -26.46 -5.92
C TYR A 127 -11.40 -25.76 -4.57
N ALA A 128 -11.88 -26.53 -3.60
CA ALA A 128 -11.89 -26.09 -2.22
C ALA A 128 -10.44 -26.00 -1.69
N PRO A 129 -10.21 -25.17 -0.66
CA PRO A 129 -8.96 -25.21 0.10
C PRO A 129 -8.57 -26.64 0.48
N SER A 130 -7.28 -26.96 0.51
CA SER A 130 -6.63 -28.25 0.72
C SER A 130 -6.84 -29.33 -0.37
N ALA A 131 -7.82 -29.17 -1.26
CA ALA A 131 -8.14 -30.17 -2.29
C ALA A 131 -7.33 -30.00 -3.60
N VAL A 132 -6.83 -28.80 -3.87
CA VAL A 132 -6.14 -28.48 -5.12
C VAL A 132 -4.85 -29.29 -5.32
N HIS A 133 -4.13 -29.58 -4.23
CA HIS A 133 -2.88 -30.34 -4.33
C HIS A 133 -3.12 -31.75 -4.87
N ALA A 134 -4.13 -32.46 -4.37
CA ALA A 134 -4.49 -33.79 -4.85
C ALA A 134 -4.85 -33.78 -6.34
N ALA A 135 -5.54 -32.74 -6.81
CA ALA A 135 -5.86 -32.58 -8.22
C ALA A 135 -4.60 -32.41 -9.09
N TRP A 136 -3.61 -31.64 -8.64
CA TRP A 136 -2.31 -31.55 -9.32
C TRP A 136 -1.53 -32.87 -9.27
N ALA A 137 -1.52 -33.55 -8.13
CA ALA A 137 -0.80 -34.81 -7.95
C ALA A 137 -1.35 -35.95 -8.82
N ASN A 138 -2.64 -35.91 -9.16
CA ASN A 138 -3.32 -36.90 -10.02
C ASN A 138 -3.32 -36.53 -11.51
N SER A 139 -2.89 -35.32 -11.88
CA SER A 139 -2.74 -34.90 -13.28
C SER A 139 -1.32 -35.18 -13.77
N PRO A 140 -1.10 -35.99 -14.83
CA PRO A 140 0.25 -36.35 -15.28
C PRO A 140 1.17 -35.14 -15.55
N GLY A 141 0.64 -34.09 -16.19
CA GLY A 141 1.40 -32.87 -16.49
C GLY A 141 1.78 -32.08 -15.23
N HIS A 142 0.82 -31.83 -14.34
CA HIS A 142 1.07 -31.09 -13.11
C HIS A 142 1.95 -31.87 -12.12
N ARG A 143 1.76 -33.19 -12.04
CA ARG A 143 2.58 -34.10 -11.25
C ARG A 143 4.03 -34.10 -11.72
N THR A 144 4.28 -34.04 -13.03
CA THR A 144 5.64 -33.93 -13.59
C THR A 144 6.34 -32.67 -13.06
N ASN A 145 5.63 -31.55 -12.95
CA ASN A 145 6.19 -30.31 -12.38
C ASN A 145 6.50 -30.47 -10.88
N LEU A 146 5.58 -31.07 -10.10
CA LEU A 146 5.75 -31.32 -8.66
C LEU A 146 6.95 -32.24 -8.35
N LEU A 147 7.21 -33.24 -9.18
CA LEU A 147 8.30 -34.22 -9.03
C LEU A 147 9.56 -33.85 -9.81
N SER A 148 9.60 -32.68 -10.44
CA SER A 148 10.76 -32.24 -11.22
C SER A 148 11.99 -31.95 -10.35
N ALA A 149 13.15 -31.79 -10.99
CA ALA A 149 14.39 -31.36 -10.35
C ALA A 149 14.43 -29.86 -9.97
N ASN A 150 13.27 -29.18 -9.94
CA ASN A 150 13.16 -27.84 -9.38
C ASN A 150 13.47 -27.85 -7.88
N THR A 151 13.98 -26.73 -7.39
CA THR A 151 14.44 -26.54 -6.01
C THR A 151 13.56 -25.57 -5.24
N ASP A 152 12.78 -24.75 -5.94
CA ASP A 152 12.02 -23.65 -5.37
C ASP A 152 10.60 -23.65 -5.91
N ILE A 153 9.67 -23.21 -5.07
CA ILE A 153 8.25 -23.08 -5.39
C ILE A 153 7.71 -21.74 -4.90
N GLY A 154 6.86 -21.14 -5.72
CA GLY A 154 5.93 -20.10 -5.34
C GLY A 154 4.48 -20.56 -5.53
N ILE A 155 3.58 -20.08 -4.70
CA ILE A 155 2.16 -20.45 -4.64
C ILE A 155 1.33 -19.17 -4.52
N GLY A 156 0.30 -19.06 -5.36
CA GLY A 156 -0.64 -17.95 -5.34
C GLY A 156 -2.07 -18.45 -5.33
N ILE A 157 -2.93 -17.73 -4.61
CA ILE A 157 -4.35 -18.05 -4.43
C ILE A 157 -5.17 -16.76 -4.50
N ALA A 158 -6.24 -16.75 -5.28
CA ALA A 158 -7.16 -15.62 -5.31
C ALA A 158 -8.60 -16.08 -5.53
N ALA A 159 -9.56 -15.38 -4.93
CA ALA A 159 -10.98 -15.57 -5.18
C ALA A 159 -11.48 -14.55 -6.22
N ASN A 160 -12.39 -14.97 -7.09
CA ASN A 160 -13.19 -14.02 -7.87
C ASN A 160 -14.38 -13.49 -7.04
N SER A 161 -15.18 -12.60 -7.62
CA SER A 161 -16.35 -11.98 -6.96
C SER A 161 -17.41 -12.98 -6.47
N ASN A 162 -17.42 -14.20 -7.00
CA ASN A 162 -18.37 -15.25 -6.63
C ASN A 162 -17.76 -16.25 -5.62
N GLY A 163 -16.59 -15.93 -5.05
CA GLY A 163 -15.87 -16.79 -4.12
C GLY A 163 -15.16 -17.99 -4.77
N ARG A 164 -15.12 -18.08 -6.11
CA ARG A 164 -14.40 -19.16 -6.79
C ARG A 164 -12.90 -18.92 -6.70
N LEU A 165 -12.18 -19.91 -6.18
CA LEU A 165 -10.72 -19.86 -6.01
C LEU A 165 -9.98 -20.21 -7.29
N TYR A 166 -8.86 -19.51 -7.51
CA TYR A 166 -7.88 -19.70 -8.57
C TYR A 166 -6.52 -19.84 -7.93
N TYR A 167 -5.71 -20.75 -8.48
CA TYR A 167 -4.44 -21.16 -7.93
C TYR A 167 -3.36 -21.14 -9.01
N THR A 168 -2.15 -20.77 -8.61
CA THR A 168 -0.94 -20.84 -9.44
C THR A 168 0.20 -21.42 -8.61
N GLN A 169 1.00 -22.31 -9.18
CA GLN A 169 2.32 -22.67 -8.64
C GLN A 169 3.38 -22.32 -9.68
N ASN A 170 4.40 -21.59 -9.27
CA ASN A 170 5.57 -21.28 -10.09
C ASN A 170 6.79 -22.00 -9.50
N PHE A 171 7.44 -22.85 -10.28
CA PHE A 171 8.63 -23.59 -9.86
C PHE A 171 9.88 -23.02 -10.52
N GLY A 172 11.02 -23.08 -9.80
CA GLY A 172 12.32 -22.72 -10.33
C GLY A 172 13.44 -23.64 -9.83
N ARG A 173 14.47 -23.84 -10.65
CA ARG A 173 15.72 -24.50 -10.24
C ARG A 173 16.83 -23.48 -10.09
N TYR A 174 17.24 -23.22 -8.85
CA TYR A 174 18.30 -22.31 -8.45
C TYR A 174 19.46 -23.07 -7.80
N ALA A 175 20.69 -22.55 -7.95
CA ALA A 175 21.87 -23.14 -7.35
C ALA A 175 21.92 -22.97 -5.82
N SER A 176 21.45 -21.82 -5.32
CA SER A 176 21.43 -21.47 -3.91
C SER A 176 20.00 -21.15 -3.45
N ALA A 177 19.78 -21.12 -2.14
CA ALA A 177 18.50 -20.69 -1.58
C ALA A 177 18.27 -19.20 -1.90
N PRO A 178 17.00 -18.79 -2.12
CA PRO A 178 16.67 -17.38 -2.22
C PRO A 178 16.96 -16.69 -0.88
N PRO A 179 17.21 -15.37 -0.87
CA PRO A 179 17.25 -14.61 0.37
C PRO A 179 15.93 -14.76 1.13
N SER A 180 16.01 -14.73 2.46
CA SER A 180 14.83 -14.64 3.31
C SER A 180 14.60 -13.18 3.74
N PRO A 181 13.36 -12.67 3.63
CA PRO A 181 12.96 -11.44 4.30
C PRO A 181 12.95 -11.64 5.83
N PRO A 182 13.13 -10.57 6.63
CA PRO A 182 13.10 -10.66 8.09
C PRO A 182 11.70 -10.84 8.68
N GLY A 183 10.64 -10.69 7.87
CA GLY A 183 9.24 -10.89 8.25
C GLY A 183 8.38 -11.33 7.08
N THR A 184 7.09 -11.55 7.33
CA THR A 184 6.11 -11.92 6.31
C THR A 184 5.92 -10.79 5.31
N ILE A 185 6.03 -11.10 4.02
CA ILE A 185 5.79 -10.13 2.94
C ILE A 185 4.31 -10.10 2.61
N LEU A 186 3.73 -8.90 2.62
CA LEU A 186 2.35 -8.64 2.19
C LEU A 186 2.36 -7.55 1.12
N ARG A 187 1.78 -7.80 -0.05
CA ARG A 187 1.63 -6.76 -1.07
C ARG A 187 0.25 -6.12 -1.01
N ILE A 188 0.22 -4.79 -1.05
CA ILE A 188 -1.00 -4.00 -1.19
C ILE A 188 -0.95 -3.29 -2.55
N ALA A 189 -1.78 -3.75 -3.48
CA ALA A 189 -1.81 -3.23 -4.84
C ALA A 189 -3.21 -3.33 -5.46
N GLY A 190 -3.66 -2.24 -6.08
CA GLY A 190 -4.84 -2.23 -6.94
C GLY A 190 -4.46 -2.26 -8.43
N ASN A 191 -5.48 -2.23 -9.28
CA ASN A 191 -5.30 -2.18 -10.74
C ASN A 191 -4.65 -0.87 -11.23
N ASP A 192 -4.75 0.18 -10.43
CA ASP A 192 -4.15 1.48 -10.63
C ASP A 192 -3.86 2.12 -9.28
N ARG A 193 -3.22 3.29 -9.31
CA ARG A 193 -2.84 4.05 -8.10
C ARG A 193 -4.03 4.44 -7.20
N TYR A 194 -5.22 4.62 -7.77
CA TYR A 194 -6.41 5.02 -7.02
C TYR A 194 -6.94 3.82 -6.23
N ALA A 195 -7.06 2.67 -6.89
CA ALA A 195 -7.38 1.41 -6.23
C ALA A 195 -6.31 1.00 -5.20
N THR A 196 -5.02 1.22 -5.48
CA THR A 196 -3.96 1.00 -4.48
C THR A 196 -4.16 1.90 -3.26
N SER A 197 -4.45 3.19 -3.43
CA SER A 197 -4.69 4.10 -2.28
C SER A 197 -5.89 3.67 -1.42
N ALA A 198 -6.97 3.19 -2.04
CA ALA A 198 -8.13 2.64 -1.33
C ALA A 198 -7.77 1.36 -0.54
N LEU A 199 -6.97 0.47 -1.12
CA LEU A 199 -6.55 -0.77 -0.45
C LEU A 199 -5.57 -0.51 0.70
N ILE A 200 -4.68 0.47 0.55
CA ILE A 200 -3.79 0.92 1.64
C ILE A 200 -4.61 1.51 2.79
N SER A 201 -5.65 2.29 2.46
CA SER A 201 -6.57 2.80 3.48
C SER A 201 -7.28 1.64 4.20
N ALA A 202 -7.85 0.68 3.46
CA ALA A 202 -8.52 -0.47 4.04
C ALA A 202 -7.62 -1.37 4.90
N SER A 203 -6.30 -1.40 4.65
CA SER A 203 -5.36 -2.18 5.46
C SER A 203 -4.96 -1.51 6.78
N ALA A 204 -4.91 -0.18 6.83
CA ALA A 204 -4.39 0.56 7.98
C ALA A 204 -5.48 1.18 8.87
N PHE A 205 -6.64 1.51 8.28
CA PHE A 205 -7.74 2.16 8.98
C PHE A 205 -8.93 1.21 9.06
N SER A 206 -9.39 0.92 10.28
CA SER A 206 -10.66 0.21 10.51
C SER A 206 -11.84 0.97 9.91
N ALA A 207 -13.07 0.45 10.03
CA ALA A 207 -14.23 1.26 9.66
C ALA A 207 -14.27 2.52 10.54
N GLY A 208 -14.53 3.69 9.94
CA GLY A 208 -14.46 4.99 10.61
C GLY A 208 -13.13 5.73 10.40
N ALA A 209 -13.19 6.99 9.98
CA ALA A 209 -12.11 7.96 10.07
C ALA A 209 -12.68 9.37 10.26
N SER A 210 -12.27 10.12 11.28
CA SER A 210 -12.83 11.47 11.50
C SER A 210 -12.52 12.42 10.34
N THR A 211 -11.28 12.39 9.84
CA THR A 211 -10.86 13.18 8.69
C THR A 211 -10.26 12.27 7.62
N VAL A 212 -10.69 12.45 6.37
CA VAL A 212 -10.06 11.84 5.19
C VAL A 212 -9.46 12.94 4.33
N TYR A 213 -8.20 12.76 3.94
CA TYR A 213 -7.53 13.66 3.02
C TYR A 213 -7.66 13.14 1.58
N ILE A 214 -7.94 14.05 0.65
CA ILE A 214 -8.07 13.79 -0.77
C ILE A 214 -7.05 14.63 -1.51
N ALA A 215 -6.28 14.01 -2.40
CA ALA A 215 -5.38 14.72 -3.30
C ALA A 215 -5.43 14.14 -4.72
N SER A 216 -4.89 14.89 -5.69
CA SER A 216 -4.71 14.37 -7.04
C SER A 216 -3.76 13.18 -7.05
N GLY A 217 -4.12 12.10 -7.74
CA GLY A 217 -3.19 11.00 -8.02
C GLY A 217 -2.29 11.24 -9.24
N ALA A 218 -2.51 12.33 -9.97
CA ALA A 218 -1.78 12.66 -11.19
C ALA A 218 -0.54 13.53 -10.94
N ASP A 219 -0.51 14.29 -9.84
CA ASP A 219 0.60 15.13 -9.41
C ASP A 219 0.83 14.96 -7.90
N PHE A 220 2.00 15.36 -7.40
CA PHE A 220 2.45 15.05 -6.04
C PHE A 220 2.51 16.21 -5.04
N PRO A 221 2.76 17.49 -5.40
CA PRO A 221 3.17 18.49 -4.41
C PRO A 221 2.17 18.70 -3.28
N ASP A 222 0.89 18.89 -3.61
CA ASP A 222 -0.17 19.08 -2.61
C ASP A 222 -0.39 17.80 -1.77
N ALA A 223 -0.17 16.64 -2.39
CA ALA A 223 -0.37 15.34 -1.75
C ALA A 223 0.73 15.02 -0.72
N LEU A 224 1.95 15.54 -0.87
CA LEU A 224 3.05 15.30 0.07
C LEU A 224 2.74 15.85 1.46
N SER A 225 2.33 17.12 1.54
CA SER A 225 1.92 17.73 2.81
C SER A 225 0.65 17.08 3.35
N ALA A 226 -0.33 16.80 2.48
CA ALA A 226 -1.55 16.11 2.89
C ALA A 226 -1.30 14.70 3.46
N ALA A 227 -0.32 13.95 2.94
CA ALA A 227 0.00 12.60 3.42
C ALA A 227 0.49 12.59 4.87
N ALA A 228 1.37 13.55 5.23
CA ALA A 228 1.87 13.69 6.59
C ALA A 228 0.74 14.02 7.56
N LEU A 229 -0.12 14.99 7.19
CA LEU A 229 -1.27 15.41 7.99
C LEU A 229 -2.31 14.31 8.14
N ALA A 230 -2.54 13.52 7.08
CA ALA A 230 -3.42 12.36 7.14
C ALA A 230 -2.92 11.36 8.18
N GLY A 231 -1.63 11.00 8.14
CA GLY A 231 -1.02 10.11 9.14
C GLY A 231 -1.15 10.64 10.57
N ALA A 232 -0.83 11.92 10.79
CA ALA A 232 -0.93 12.56 12.10
C ALA A 232 -2.38 12.60 12.64
N ALA A 233 -3.35 12.81 11.76
CA ALA A 233 -4.78 12.81 12.09
C ALA A 233 -5.39 11.40 12.22
N ASN A 234 -4.58 10.33 12.17
CA ASN A 234 -5.06 8.95 12.09
C ASN A 234 -6.08 8.73 10.97
N GLY A 235 -5.90 9.42 9.85
CA GLY A 235 -6.77 9.37 8.68
C GLY A 235 -6.03 8.93 7.40
N PRO A 236 -6.75 8.41 6.39
CA PRO A 236 -6.13 8.04 5.13
C PRO A 236 -5.93 9.24 4.21
N LEU A 237 -4.91 9.12 3.34
CA LEU A 237 -4.83 9.89 2.10
C LEU A 237 -5.35 9.04 0.93
N LEU A 238 -6.44 9.48 0.32
CA LEU A 238 -7.04 8.86 -0.86
C LEU A 238 -6.76 9.69 -2.11
N LEU A 239 -6.49 9.02 -3.23
CA LEU A 239 -6.15 9.67 -4.49
C LEU A 239 -7.35 9.73 -5.44
N VAL A 240 -7.57 10.88 -6.06
CA VAL A 240 -8.61 11.08 -7.08
C VAL A 240 -8.02 11.52 -8.40
N THR A 241 -8.81 11.42 -9.48
CA THR A 241 -8.47 12.09 -10.73
C THR A 241 -8.86 13.57 -10.65
N ARG A 242 -8.42 14.38 -11.61
CA ARG A 242 -8.81 15.80 -11.70
C ARG A 242 -10.33 15.99 -11.72
N ASP A 243 -11.03 15.19 -12.53
CA ASP A 243 -12.43 15.46 -12.90
C ASP A 243 -13.42 14.40 -12.38
N SER A 244 -12.93 13.38 -11.67
CA SER A 244 -13.79 12.31 -11.15
C SER A 244 -13.22 11.64 -9.90
N VAL A 245 -14.13 11.17 -9.04
CA VAL A 245 -13.83 10.25 -7.93
C VAL A 245 -13.92 8.82 -8.48
N PRO A 246 -12.81 8.06 -8.56
CA PRO A 246 -12.87 6.67 -8.99
C PRO A 246 -13.79 5.83 -8.09
N ALA A 247 -14.42 4.80 -8.66
CA ALA A 247 -15.37 3.97 -7.92
C ALA A 247 -14.74 3.28 -6.68
N SER A 248 -13.47 2.88 -6.76
CA SER A 248 -12.71 2.34 -5.63
C SER A 248 -12.63 3.32 -4.45
N ILE A 249 -12.43 4.62 -4.74
CA ILE A 249 -12.35 5.68 -3.74
C ILE A 249 -13.72 5.94 -3.13
N LEU A 250 -14.79 5.95 -3.94
CA LEU A 250 -16.14 6.16 -3.43
C LEU A 250 -16.60 5.01 -2.51
N THR A 251 -16.27 3.77 -2.87
CA THR A 251 -16.50 2.60 -2.00
C THR A 251 -15.75 2.74 -0.69
N GLU A 252 -14.49 3.15 -0.75
CA GLU A 252 -13.66 3.31 0.46
C GLU A 252 -14.15 4.46 1.35
N LEU A 253 -14.52 5.60 0.78
CA LEU A 253 -15.11 6.71 1.51
C LEU A 253 -16.41 6.32 2.23
N ARG A 254 -17.24 5.48 1.62
CA ARG A 254 -18.45 4.96 2.27
C ARG A 254 -18.13 3.99 3.42
N ARG A 255 -17.06 3.18 3.28
CA ARG A 255 -16.58 2.30 4.35
C ARG A 255 -16.03 3.09 5.54
N LEU A 256 -15.31 4.17 5.25
CA LEU A 256 -14.72 5.06 6.26
C LEU A 256 -15.76 5.96 6.92
N ALA A 257 -16.84 6.32 6.21
CA ALA A 257 -17.91 7.20 6.68
C ALA A 257 -17.39 8.45 7.41
N PRO A 258 -16.58 9.32 6.75
CA PRO A 258 -15.86 10.36 7.46
C PRO A 258 -16.70 11.55 7.90
N ASP A 259 -16.35 12.12 9.06
CA ASP A 259 -16.98 13.35 9.56
C ASP A 259 -16.59 14.57 8.70
N ARG A 260 -15.35 14.57 8.19
CA ARG A 260 -14.76 15.64 7.38
C ARG A 260 -13.92 15.08 6.23
N ILE A 261 -13.99 15.71 5.07
CA ILE A 261 -13.06 15.48 3.96
C ILE A 261 -12.27 16.77 3.68
N VAL A 262 -10.95 16.67 3.65
CA VAL A 262 -10.05 17.77 3.26
C VAL A 262 -9.48 17.49 1.87
N VAL A 263 -9.81 18.33 0.90
CA VAL A 263 -9.29 18.27 -0.46
C VAL A 263 -8.07 19.20 -0.58
N ALA A 264 -6.89 18.60 -0.71
CA ALA A 264 -5.64 19.31 -0.94
C ALA A 264 -5.49 19.69 -2.42
N GLY A 265 -5.30 20.97 -2.67
CA GLY A 265 -5.02 21.52 -4.00
C GLY A 265 -6.18 22.29 -4.63
N GLY A 266 -5.83 23.20 -5.54
CA GLY A 266 -6.77 24.12 -6.16
C GLY A 266 -7.71 23.46 -7.19
N PRO A 267 -8.71 24.20 -7.71
CA PRO A 267 -9.67 23.71 -8.71
C PRO A 267 -9.02 23.20 -10.01
N GLY A 268 -7.79 23.65 -10.30
CA GLY A 268 -7.01 23.20 -11.45
C GLY A 268 -6.43 21.80 -11.34
N VAL A 269 -6.34 21.21 -10.14
CA VAL A 269 -5.82 19.85 -9.94
C VAL A 269 -6.88 18.88 -9.42
N VAL A 270 -7.90 19.39 -8.71
CA VAL A 270 -9.10 18.65 -8.31
C VAL A 270 -10.30 19.55 -8.57
N SER A 271 -11.15 19.22 -9.53
CA SER A 271 -12.27 20.06 -9.98
C SER A 271 -13.40 20.18 -8.95
N GLU A 272 -14.30 21.14 -9.15
CA GLU A 272 -15.54 21.25 -8.34
C GLU A 272 -16.49 20.06 -8.52
N ALA A 273 -16.43 19.35 -9.65
CA ALA A 273 -17.22 18.13 -9.87
C ALA A 273 -16.81 17.01 -8.90
N VAL A 274 -15.52 16.94 -8.56
CA VAL A 274 -15.01 16.02 -7.53
C VAL A 274 -15.59 16.39 -6.18
N LEU A 275 -15.54 17.66 -5.76
CA LEU A 275 -16.11 18.10 -4.48
C LEU A 275 -17.62 17.86 -4.40
N ALA A 276 -18.35 18.11 -5.47
CA ALA A 276 -19.78 17.80 -5.54
C ALA A 276 -20.05 16.31 -5.31
N THR A 277 -19.20 15.43 -5.85
CA THR A 277 -19.29 13.98 -5.62
C THR A 277 -18.93 13.62 -4.17
N LEU A 278 -17.87 14.20 -3.61
CA LEU A 278 -17.46 13.95 -2.22
C LEU A 278 -18.53 14.40 -1.22
N ARG A 279 -19.25 15.49 -1.52
CA ARG A 279 -20.37 15.98 -0.69
C ARG A 279 -21.57 15.02 -0.61
N THR A 280 -21.64 14.03 -1.51
CA THR A 280 -22.64 12.96 -1.41
C THR A 280 -22.29 11.92 -0.34
N VAL A 281 -21.05 11.91 0.15
CA VAL A 281 -20.60 11.05 1.26
C VAL A 281 -20.76 11.76 2.60
N THR A 282 -20.26 12.99 2.71
CA THR A 282 -20.38 13.84 3.91
C THR A 282 -20.54 15.30 3.49
N PRO A 283 -21.39 16.12 4.15
CA PRO A 283 -21.55 17.52 3.81
C PRO A 283 -20.29 18.37 4.09
N ASN A 284 -19.41 17.93 4.99
CA ASN A 284 -18.22 18.66 5.42
C ASN A 284 -17.04 18.38 4.49
N VAL A 285 -17.00 19.07 3.35
CA VAL A 285 -15.90 18.97 2.37
C VAL A 285 -15.23 20.32 2.21
N ASP A 286 -14.01 20.42 2.74
CA ASP A 286 -13.19 21.63 2.70
C ASP A 286 -12.11 21.50 1.62
N ARG A 287 -11.91 22.57 0.85
CA ARG A 287 -10.76 22.67 -0.06
C ARG A 287 -9.71 23.54 0.59
N VAL A 288 -8.50 23.01 0.72
CA VAL A 288 -7.34 23.74 1.24
C VAL A 288 -6.27 23.83 0.16
N PHE A 289 -5.94 25.04 -0.26
CA PHE A 289 -4.98 25.30 -1.32
C PHE A 289 -4.39 26.71 -1.22
N GLY A 290 -3.22 26.89 -1.80
CA GLY A 290 -2.58 28.19 -1.96
C GLY A 290 -2.32 28.53 -3.42
N THR A 291 -1.64 29.66 -3.61
CA THR A 291 -1.23 30.17 -4.93
C THR A 291 -0.20 29.28 -5.64
N ASN A 292 0.53 28.46 -4.89
CA ASN A 292 1.51 27.49 -5.37
C ASN A 292 1.66 26.35 -4.35
N ARG A 293 2.49 25.36 -4.66
CA ARG A 293 2.72 24.18 -3.79
C ARG A 293 3.24 24.51 -2.38
N PHE A 294 4.07 25.54 -2.24
CA PHE A 294 4.61 25.95 -0.94
C PHE A 294 3.49 26.60 -0.11
N ASP A 295 2.67 27.41 -0.76
CA ASP A 295 1.52 28.04 -0.15
C ASP A 295 0.43 27.02 0.24
N THR A 296 0.12 26.04 -0.63
CA THR A 296 -0.79 24.94 -0.27
C THR A 296 -0.30 24.17 0.96
N ALA A 297 0.99 23.82 1.02
CA ALA A 297 1.58 23.13 2.17
C ALA A 297 1.38 23.92 3.49
N ARG A 298 1.56 25.24 3.42
CA ARG A 298 1.33 26.14 4.56
C ARG A 298 -0.13 26.24 4.97
N GLN A 299 -1.05 26.39 4.00
CA GLN A 299 -2.49 26.44 4.29
C GLN A 299 -2.96 25.12 4.91
N LEU A 300 -2.46 23.98 4.43
CA LEU A 300 -2.75 22.66 5.00
C LEU A 300 -2.25 22.54 6.44
N ALA A 301 -1.03 23.02 6.73
CA ALA A 301 -0.51 23.01 8.10
C ALA A 301 -1.31 23.93 9.04
N LEU A 302 -1.76 25.09 8.57
CA LEU A 302 -2.62 25.99 9.36
C LEU A 302 -4.02 25.43 9.58
N ASP A 303 -4.61 24.74 8.60
CA ASP A 303 -5.89 24.04 8.76
C ASP A 303 -5.81 22.96 9.85
N ALA A 304 -4.72 22.18 9.86
CA ALA A 304 -4.53 21.09 10.80
C ALA A 304 -4.07 21.55 12.20
N TYR A 305 -3.14 22.52 12.28
CA TYR A 305 -2.43 22.87 13.50
C TYR A 305 -2.58 24.34 13.92
N GLY A 306 -3.28 25.18 13.17
CA GLY A 306 -3.37 26.61 13.48
C GLY A 306 -4.02 26.93 14.83
N ALA A 307 -4.88 26.04 15.33
CA ALA A 307 -5.52 26.17 16.64
C ALA A 307 -4.77 25.46 17.78
N SER A 308 -4.10 24.34 17.49
CA SER A 308 -3.41 23.50 18.49
C SER A 308 -1.91 23.81 18.63
N GLY A 309 -1.30 24.40 17.61
CA GLY A 309 0.14 24.56 17.46
C GLY A 309 0.84 23.27 16.98
N ALA A 310 2.06 23.43 16.46
CA ALA A 310 2.98 22.36 16.09
C ALA A 310 4.41 22.75 16.49
N PRO A 311 4.89 22.29 17.67
CA PRO A 311 6.23 22.64 18.18
C PRO A 311 7.38 22.16 17.28
N ILE A 312 7.14 21.13 16.47
CA ILE A 312 8.07 20.58 15.49
C ILE A 312 7.46 20.77 14.10
N ALA A 313 8.28 21.17 13.12
CA ALA A 313 7.89 21.16 11.71
C ALA A 313 8.98 20.53 10.84
N PHE A 314 8.58 19.75 9.84
CA PHE A 314 9.50 19.17 8.86
C PHE A 314 9.52 20.03 7.61
N LEU A 315 10.72 20.36 7.11
CA LEU A 315 10.91 21.12 5.88
C LEU A 315 11.59 20.27 4.82
N ALA A 316 10.97 20.18 3.64
CA ALA A 316 11.54 19.51 2.48
C ALA A 316 11.38 20.37 1.22
N THR A 317 12.22 20.13 0.21
CA THR A 317 12.09 20.84 -1.06
C THR A 317 10.77 20.50 -1.75
N GLY A 318 10.07 21.51 -2.28
CA GLY A 318 8.89 21.26 -3.14
C GLY A 318 9.24 21.02 -4.61
N SER A 319 10.53 21.06 -4.98
CA SER A 319 11.00 20.82 -6.36
C SER A 319 11.11 19.33 -6.69
N GLY A 320 11.15 18.46 -5.69
CA GLY A 320 11.12 17.00 -5.81
C GLY A 320 10.17 16.40 -4.78
N PHE A 321 10.00 15.07 -4.82
CA PHE A 321 9.06 14.39 -3.91
C PHE A 321 9.76 13.52 -2.85
N ALA A 322 10.96 13.02 -3.14
CA ALA A 322 11.52 11.90 -2.39
C ALA A 322 11.76 12.20 -0.91
N ASP A 323 12.28 13.38 -0.59
CA ASP A 323 12.57 13.79 0.78
C ASP A 323 11.29 14.07 1.57
N ALA A 324 10.35 14.83 1.00
CA ALA A 324 9.05 15.10 1.62
C ALA A 324 8.23 13.83 1.82
N LEU A 325 8.30 12.89 0.88
CA LEU A 325 7.63 11.59 0.95
C LEU A 325 8.19 10.73 2.10
N ALA A 326 9.52 10.72 2.25
CA ALA A 326 10.19 10.05 3.35
C ALA A 326 9.90 10.68 4.71
N ALA A 327 9.72 12.02 4.75
CA ALA A 327 9.41 12.76 5.96
C ALA A 327 8.02 12.43 6.53
N GLY A 328 7.06 12.03 5.68
CA GLY A 328 5.66 11.86 6.05
C GLY A 328 5.42 11.02 7.32
N PRO A 329 5.83 9.75 7.36
CA PRO A 329 5.64 8.91 8.55
C PRO A 329 6.39 9.43 9.77
N ALA A 330 7.61 9.94 9.59
CA ALA A 330 8.40 10.51 10.68
C ALA A 330 7.70 11.73 11.29
N ALA A 331 7.19 12.63 10.46
CA ALA A 331 6.42 13.79 10.89
C ALA A 331 5.11 13.39 11.58
N ALA A 332 4.36 12.43 11.02
CA ALA A 332 3.15 11.90 11.63
C ALA A 332 3.43 11.26 13.01
N SER A 333 4.56 10.56 13.18
CA SER A 333 4.91 9.91 14.44
C SER A 333 5.17 10.87 15.61
N VAL A 334 5.43 12.13 15.31
CA VAL A 334 5.65 13.20 16.30
C VAL A 334 4.61 14.32 16.20
N ASP A 335 3.47 14.04 15.55
CA ASP A 335 2.36 14.98 15.34
C ASP A 335 2.80 16.33 14.77
N ALA A 336 3.55 16.29 13.66
CA ALA A 336 4.13 17.46 13.01
C ALA A 336 3.72 17.59 11.52
N PRO A 337 3.58 18.82 10.99
CA PRO A 337 3.39 19.03 9.57
C PRO A 337 4.68 18.87 8.76
N VAL A 338 4.52 18.51 7.49
CA VAL A 338 5.56 18.65 6.46
C VAL A 338 5.25 19.87 5.60
N LEU A 339 6.10 20.90 5.67
CA LEU A 339 6.03 22.07 4.82
C LEU A 339 6.98 21.94 3.63
N LEU A 340 6.50 22.34 2.46
CA LEU A 340 7.32 22.42 1.25
C LEU A 340 7.92 23.81 1.13
N ILE A 341 9.21 23.86 0.82
CA ILE A 341 9.96 25.11 0.64
C ILE A 341 10.69 25.15 -0.70
N ASN A 342 11.05 26.36 -1.16
CA ASN A 342 12.00 26.51 -2.25
C ASN A 342 13.42 26.24 -1.73
N GLY A 343 13.82 24.97 -1.72
CA GLY A 343 15.06 24.55 -1.09
C GLY A 343 16.34 25.09 -1.76
N SER A 344 16.29 25.60 -2.99
CA SER A 344 17.44 26.25 -3.63
C SER A 344 17.60 27.74 -3.27
N ALA A 345 16.67 28.31 -2.51
CA ALA A 345 16.77 29.68 -2.05
C ALA A 345 17.96 29.88 -1.09
N ALA A 346 18.49 31.10 -1.04
CA ALA A 346 19.60 31.44 -0.15
C ALA A 346 19.21 31.49 1.34
N GLN A 347 17.92 31.65 1.64
CA GLN A 347 17.36 31.73 2.99
C GLN A 347 15.90 31.28 2.96
N ILE A 348 15.35 30.94 4.12
CA ILE A 348 13.93 30.62 4.28
C ILE A 348 13.06 31.84 3.92
N ASP A 349 11.90 31.61 3.28
CA ASP A 349 11.01 32.71 2.92
C ASP A 349 10.18 33.19 4.11
N ALA A 350 9.87 34.49 4.11
CA ALA A 350 9.15 35.15 5.20
C ALA A 350 7.76 34.57 5.47
N ALA A 351 7.07 34.05 4.45
CA ALA A 351 5.75 33.47 4.63
C ALA A 351 5.84 32.07 5.28
N THR A 352 6.91 31.31 5.07
CA THR A 352 7.18 30.10 5.85
C THR A 352 7.51 30.44 7.31
N LEU A 353 8.35 31.46 7.58
CA LEU A 353 8.61 31.93 8.95
C LEU A 353 7.33 32.37 9.67
N THR A 354 6.44 33.07 8.98
CA THR A 354 5.14 33.50 9.52
C THR A 354 4.31 32.29 9.98
N VAL A 355 4.27 31.24 9.16
CA VAL A 355 3.52 30.02 9.51
C VAL A 355 4.18 29.29 10.68
N LEU A 356 5.50 29.14 10.69
CA LEU A 356 6.22 28.54 11.82
C LEU A 356 5.93 29.30 13.13
N ALA A 357 5.89 30.63 13.09
CA ALA A 357 5.53 31.46 14.24
C ALA A 357 4.06 31.27 14.67
N GLN A 358 3.12 31.21 13.72
CA GLN A 358 1.69 30.96 14.00
C GLN A 358 1.46 29.58 14.61
N LEU A 359 2.23 28.58 14.21
CA LEU A 359 2.19 27.24 14.76
C LEU A 359 2.91 27.14 16.12
N GLY A 360 3.63 28.18 16.56
CA GLY A 360 4.47 28.11 17.75
C GLY A 360 5.60 27.10 17.61
N THR A 361 6.09 26.86 16.39
CA THR A 361 7.19 25.94 16.13
C THR A 361 8.47 26.44 16.78
N THR A 362 9.20 25.55 17.46
CA THR A 362 10.51 25.83 18.06
C THR A 362 11.62 24.97 17.46
N SER A 363 11.26 23.82 16.91
CA SER A 363 12.19 22.87 16.32
C SER A 363 11.86 22.59 14.86
N VAL A 364 12.87 22.62 14.01
CA VAL A 364 12.72 22.38 12.57
C VAL A 364 13.59 21.20 12.15
N VAL A 365 12.98 20.23 11.48
CA VAL A 365 13.67 19.10 10.88
C VAL A 365 13.78 19.32 9.37
N ILE A 366 14.97 19.60 8.88
CA ILE A 366 15.23 19.68 7.44
C ILE A 366 15.44 18.27 6.90
N VAL A 367 14.68 17.90 5.86
CA VAL A 367 14.84 16.63 5.16
C VAL A 367 15.40 16.87 3.75
N GLY A 368 16.56 16.27 3.50
CA GLY A 368 17.29 16.41 2.26
C GLY A 368 18.67 17.07 2.45
N GLY A 369 19.60 16.70 1.58
CA GLY A 369 20.96 17.23 1.58
C GLY A 369 21.04 18.69 1.12
N THR A 370 22.24 19.28 1.24
CA THR A 370 22.50 20.69 0.88
C THR A 370 22.26 21.01 -0.59
N GLY A 371 22.30 20.00 -1.47
CA GLY A 371 21.99 20.15 -2.90
C GLY A 371 20.50 20.36 -3.21
N VAL A 372 19.61 20.06 -2.26
CA VAL A 372 18.14 20.20 -2.43
C VAL A 372 17.50 21.15 -1.44
N VAL A 373 18.09 21.31 -0.25
CA VAL A 373 17.77 22.36 0.72
C VAL A 373 19.07 23.02 1.17
N SER A 374 19.32 24.25 0.72
CA SER A 374 20.58 24.97 0.89
C SER A 374 21.00 25.10 2.37
N GLU A 375 22.29 25.32 2.60
CA GLU A 375 22.78 25.60 3.95
C GLU A 375 22.35 26.98 4.45
N GLY A 376 22.16 27.94 3.53
CA GLY A 376 21.66 29.27 3.87
C GLY A 376 20.26 29.22 4.50
N ILE A 377 19.41 28.28 4.09
CA ILE A 377 18.11 28.04 4.75
C ILE A 377 18.31 27.58 6.20
N ARG A 378 19.21 26.62 6.46
CA ARG A 378 19.52 26.17 7.83
C ARG A 378 19.98 27.35 8.70
N PHE A 379 20.98 28.10 8.21
CA PHE A 379 21.50 29.26 8.94
C PHE A 379 20.44 30.32 9.20
N SER A 380 19.56 30.59 8.22
CA SER A 380 18.48 31.56 8.42
C SER A 380 17.47 31.11 9.48
N LEU A 381 17.16 29.82 9.57
CA LEU A 381 16.29 29.27 10.63
C LEU A 381 16.97 29.35 12.00
N GLU A 382 18.25 28.98 12.10
CA GLU A 382 19.02 29.11 13.34
C GLU A 382 19.09 30.57 13.81
N SER A 383 19.24 31.53 12.89
CA SER A 383 19.25 32.96 13.24
C SER A 383 17.90 33.49 13.74
N GLU A 384 16.80 32.87 13.33
CA GLU A 384 15.44 33.15 13.83
C GLU A 384 15.16 32.41 15.16
N GLY A 385 16.14 31.65 15.69
CA GLY A 385 16.07 31.01 17.00
C GLY A 385 15.49 29.59 17.01
N PHE A 386 15.27 28.98 15.84
CA PHE A 386 14.82 27.58 15.77
C PHE A 386 15.96 26.61 16.12
N ALA A 387 15.64 25.53 16.84
CA ALA A 387 16.52 24.37 16.92
C ALA A 387 16.41 23.58 15.60
N VAL A 388 17.52 23.44 14.86
CA VAL A 388 17.49 22.83 13.52
C VAL A 388 18.28 21.53 13.49
N GLU A 389 17.63 20.45 13.03
CA GLU A 389 18.27 19.17 12.72
C GLU A 389 18.10 18.87 11.23
N ARG A 390 19.09 18.21 10.60
CA ARG A 390 19.02 17.81 9.19
C ARG A 390 19.21 16.31 9.04
N PHE A 391 18.26 15.67 8.35
CA PHE A 391 18.38 14.29 7.88
C PHE A 391 18.68 14.27 6.38
N ALA A 392 19.80 13.67 5.99
CA ALA A 392 20.23 13.63 4.61
C ALA A 392 21.13 12.41 4.33
N GLY A 393 20.70 11.58 3.39
CA GLY A 393 21.51 10.52 2.81
C GLY A 393 22.21 10.94 1.52
N THR A 394 23.08 10.07 1.03
CA THR A 394 23.73 10.21 -0.29
C THR A 394 22.75 10.08 -1.46
N ASP A 395 21.60 9.45 -1.21
CA ASP A 395 20.49 9.31 -2.14
C ASP A 395 19.15 9.24 -1.38
N ARG A 396 18.05 9.18 -2.14
CA ARG A 396 16.68 9.11 -1.60
C ARG A 396 16.42 7.89 -0.69
N TYR A 397 17.10 6.78 -0.94
CA TYR A 397 16.92 5.55 -0.18
C TYR A 397 17.63 5.68 1.17
N SER A 398 18.82 6.27 1.17
CA SER A 398 19.59 6.58 2.37
C SER A 398 18.90 7.63 3.24
N THR A 399 18.35 8.72 2.66
CA THR A 399 17.56 9.70 3.43
C THR A 399 16.33 9.05 4.07
N ALA A 400 15.57 8.26 3.31
CA ALA A 400 14.40 7.56 3.83
C ALA A 400 14.76 6.58 4.95
N SER A 401 15.86 5.83 4.80
CA SER A 401 16.33 4.93 5.84
C SER A 401 16.78 5.65 7.11
N GLN A 402 17.49 6.78 6.99
CA GLN A 402 17.92 7.55 8.17
C GLN A 402 16.72 8.04 8.98
N LEU A 403 15.72 8.65 8.32
CA LEU A 403 14.47 9.08 8.97
C LEU A 403 13.75 7.89 9.60
N ALA A 404 13.56 6.81 8.85
CA ALA A 404 12.89 5.61 9.36
C ALA A 404 13.59 5.05 10.61
N THR A 405 14.92 4.98 10.63
CA THR A 405 15.65 4.47 11.80
C THR A 405 15.70 5.44 12.98
N ALA A 406 15.67 6.74 12.72
CA ALA A 406 15.73 7.76 13.77
C ALA A 406 14.40 7.89 14.53
N PHE A 407 13.28 7.78 13.81
CA PHE A 407 11.94 7.95 14.37
C PHE A 407 11.28 6.61 14.75
N PHE A 408 11.76 5.49 14.21
CA PHE A 408 11.24 4.16 14.50
C PHE A 408 12.38 3.19 14.84
N SER A 409 12.77 3.15 16.11
CA SER A 409 13.84 2.26 16.57
C SER A 409 13.44 0.77 16.57
N THR A 410 12.15 0.49 16.81
CA THR A 410 11.52 -0.82 16.64
C THR A 410 10.20 -0.66 15.89
N ALA A 411 9.80 -1.68 15.14
CA ALA A 411 8.50 -1.69 14.47
C ALA A 411 8.02 -3.11 14.22
N THR A 412 6.79 -3.42 14.63
CA THR A 412 6.13 -4.70 14.30
C THR A 412 5.86 -4.82 12.81
N SER A 413 5.69 -3.68 12.12
CA SER A 413 5.43 -3.62 10.69
C SER A 413 6.30 -2.56 10.04
N ALA A 414 6.69 -2.78 8.79
CA ALA A 414 7.38 -1.79 7.97
C ALA A 414 6.76 -1.70 6.58
N TYR A 415 6.76 -0.50 6.00
CA TYR A 415 6.25 -0.25 4.66
C TYR A 415 7.43 -0.06 3.69
N LEU A 416 7.32 -0.60 2.49
CA LEU A 416 8.34 -0.50 1.45
C LEU A 416 7.67 -0.11 0.13
N ALA A 417 8.12 1.01 -0.44
CA ALA A 417 7.64 1.52 -1.72
C ALA A 417 8.81 1.79 -2.69
N THR A 418 8.52 1.98 -3.97
CA THR A 418 9.54 2.43 -4.92
C THR A 418 9.89 3.90 -4.67
N GLY A 419 11.18 4.23 -4.68
CA GLY A 419 11.64 5.62 -4.63
C GLY A 419 11.61 6.32 -6.00
N LEU A 420 11.21 5.63 -7.07
CA LEU A 420 11.11 6.20 -8.42
C LEU A 420 9.71 6.72 -8.75
N GLY A 421 8.71 6.33 -7.96
CA GLY A 421 7.33 6.82 -8.04
C GLY A 421 6.88 7.43 -6.71
N PHE A 422 5.72 8.06 -6.71
CA PHE A 422 5.18 8.75 -5.52
C PHE A 422 3.83 8.19 -5.05
N ALA A 423 2.95 7.80 -5.97
CA ALA A 423 1.53 7.60 -5.66
C ALA A 423 1.28 6.55 -4.57
N ASP A 424 1.88 5.36 -4.70
CA ASP A 424 1.71 4.27 -3.72
C ASP A 424 2.31 4.65 -2.35
N ALA A 425 3.44 5.37 -2.36
CA ALA A 425 4.12 5.81 -1.16
C ALA A 425 3.43 6.98 -0.46
N LEU A 426 2.63 7.80 -1.14
CA LEU A 426 1.88 8.90 -0.53
C LEU A 426 0.80 8.36 0.41
N SER A 427 -0.10 7.52 -0.12
CA SER A 427 -1.12 6.84 0.70
C SER A 427 -0.45 5.89 1.70
N GLY A 428 0.66 5.26 1.31
CA GLY A 428 1.50 4.44 2.17
C GLY A 428 2.07 5.19 3.36
N GLY A 429 2.53 6.42 3.16
CA GLY A 429 3.13 7.24 4.20
C GLY A 429 2.11 7.68 5.24
N ALA A 430 0.90 8.03 4.81
CA ALA A 430 -0.22 8.28 5.71
C ALA A 430 -0.57 7.05 6.55
N ALA A 431 -0.70 5.88 5.91
CA ALA A 431 -0.96 4.62 6.59
C ALA A 431 0.15 4.24 7.58
N ALA A 432 1.42 4.34 7.14
CA ALA A 432 2.58 4.04 7.98
C ALA A 432 2.65 4.98 9.19
N GLY A 433 2.46 6.28 8.98
CA GLY A 433 2.40 7.28 10.06
C GLY A 433 1.30 6.99 11.08
N ALA A 434 0.08 6.70 10.62
CA ALA A 434 -1.06 6.41 11.49
C ALA A 434 -0.88 5.16 12.35
N VAL A 435 -0.16 4.14 11.85
CA VAL A 435 0.12 2.91 12.63
C VAL A 435 1.47 2.93 13.34
N GLY A 436 2.18 4.07 13.34
CA GLY A 436 3.49 4.21 13.98
C GLY A 436 4.58 3.32 13.37
N ALA A 437 4.55 3.13 12.05
CA ALA A 437 5.50 2.29 11.31
C ALA A 437 6.39 3.10 10.37
N PRO A 438 7.63 2.66 10.13
CA PRO A 438 8.51 3.28 9.14
C PRO A 438 8.03 3.00 7.70
N LEU A 439 8.23 3.97 6.82
CA LEU A 439 8.21 3.77 5.36
C LEU A 439 9.62 3.90 4.80
N TYR A 440 10.05 2.86 4.11
CA TYR A 440 11.29 2.83 3.35
C TYR A 440 11.01 2.99 1.85
N THR A 441 11.95 3.60 1.14
CA THR A 441 11.92 3.62 -0.33
C THR A 441 13.04 2.76 -0.89
N THR A 442 12.81 2.15 -2.06
CA THR A 442 13.79 1.29 -2.70
C THR A 442 13.73 1.30 -4.23
N GLN A 443 14.66 0.62 -4.90
CA GLN A 443 14.62 0.44 -6.35
C GLN A 443 13.52 -0.57 -6.73
N PRO A 444 12.90 -0.44 -7.91
CA PRO A 444 11.88 -1.40 -8.35
C PRO A 444 12.34 -2.85 -8.40
N SER A 445 13.63 -3.11 -8.65
CA SER A 445 14.15 -4.46 -8.95
C SER A 445 14.79 -5.19 -7.77
N CYS A 446 15.06 -4.51 -6.65
CA CYS A 446 15.77 -5.08 -5.49
C CYS A 446 15.64 -4.13 -4.28
N VAL A 447 15.89 -4.66 -3.09
CA VAL A 447 15.97 -3.88 -1.85
C VAL A 447 17.34 -3.20 -1.79
N SER A 448 17.33 -1.87 -1.89
CA SER A 448 18.48 -0.98 -1.79
C SER A 448 19.25 -1.23 -0.49
N PRO A 449 20.58 -1.04 -0.46
CA PRO A 449 21.37 -1.39 0.72
C PRO A 449 20.92 -0.71 2.04
N PRO A 450 20.59 0.60 2.08
CA PRO A 450 20.12 1.22 3.32
C PRO A 450 18.86 0.59 3.91
N PRO A 451 17.72 0.45 3.19
CA PRO A 451 16.53 -0.20 3.75
C PRO A 451 16.72 -1.69 3.98
N HIS A 452 17.54 -2.39 3.17
CA HIS A 452 17.83 -3.81 3.41
C HIS A 452 18.52 -4.02 4.76
N THR A 453 19.54 -3.21 5.08
CA THR A 453 20.24 -3.28 6.38
C THR A 453 19.31 -2.88 7.53
N ALA A 454 18.55 -1.79 7.38
CA ALA A 454 17.66 -1.28 8.42
C ALA A 454 16.55 -2.29 8.78
N LEU A 455 15.88 -2.85 7.77
CA LEU A 455 14.81 -3.85 7.99
C LEU A 455 15.34 -5.13 8.66
N ARG A 456 16.57 -5.55 8.36
CA ARG A 456 17.19 -6.69 9.05
C ARG A 456 17.54 -6.38 10.51
N ALA A 457 17.96 -5.15 10.79
CA ALA A 457 18.27 -4.72 12.15
C ALA A 457 17.00 -4.55 13.00
N GLN A 458 15.94 -4.01 12.42
CA GLN A 458 14.64 -3.82 13.11
C GLN A 458 13.87 -5.11 13.30
N GLY A 459 13.95 -6.04 12.33
CA GLY A 459 13.26 -7.34 12.40
C GLY A 459 11.73 -7.24 12.50
N PRO A 460 11.04 -6.54 11.59
CA PRO A 460 9.58 -6.43 11.65
C PRO A 460 8.92 -7.79 11.35
N ASP A 461 7.81 -8.08 12.02
CA ASP A 461 7.01 -9.29 11.77
C ASP A 461 6.39 -9.26 10.36
N GLN A 462 6.06 -8.06 9.87
CA GLN A 462 5.43 -7.85 8.58
C GLN A 462 6.10 -6.74 7.77
N ILE A 463 6.26 -6.98 6.47
CA ILE A 463 6.71 -5.96 5.50
C ILE A 463 5.62 -5.80 4.43
N PHE A 464 5.08 -4.60 4.35
CA PHE A 464 4.08 -4.22 3.37
C PHE A 464 4.73 -3.64 2.12
N LEU A 465 4.65 -4.35 1.00
CA LEU A 465 5.05 -3.83 -0.32
C LEU A 465 3.91 -3.02 -0.92
N LEU A 466 4.18 -1.76 -1.22
CA LEU A 466 3.20 -0.83 -1.74
C LEU A 466 3.31 -0.72 -3.26
N GLY A 467 2.21 -1.06 -3.94
CA GLY A 467 2.12 -1.02 -5.40
C GLY A 467 2.26 -2.39 -6.06
N GLY A 468 1.81 -2.47 -7.32
CA GLY A 468 1.86 -3.70 -8.11
C GLY A 468 3.25 -4.04 -8.65
N LEU A 469 3.34 -5.06 -9.50
CA LEU A 469 4.60 -5.51 -10.10
C LEU A 469 5.26 -4.48 -11.04
N GLY A 470 4.53 -3.44 -11.46
CA GLY A 470 5.11 -2.28 -12.17
C GLY A 470 5.87 -1.31 -11.26
N SER A 471 5.56 -1.27 -9.96
CA SER A 471 6.22 -0.41 -8.97
C SER A 471 7.36 -1.14 -8.27
N LEU A 472 7.12 -2.38 -7.82
CA LEU A 472 8.08 -3.23 -7.12
C LEU A 472 8.02 -4.64 -7.67
N LEU A 473 9.10 -5.06 -8.35
CA LEU A 473 9.25 -6.38 -8.96
C LEU A 473 9.33 -7.49 -7.91
N PRO A 474 9.08 -8.75 -8.29
CA PRO A 474 9.09 -9.89 -7.36
C PRO A 474 10.38 -10.05 -6.56
N ALA A 475 11.53 -9.66 -7.12
CA ALA A 475 12.82 -9.70 -6.42
C ALA A 475 12.84 -8.83 -5.14
N VAL A 476 12.02 -7.79 -5.04
CA VAL A 476 11.85 -7.01 -3.81
C VAL A 476 11.19 -7.85 -2.71
N ALA A 477 10.13 -8.61 -3.03
CA ALA A 477 9.51 -9.55 -2.10
C ALA A 477 10.45 -10.70 -1.73
N GLY A 478 11.26 -11.16 -2.70
CA GLY A 478 12.37 -12.08 -2.46
C GLY A 478 13.49 -11.50 -1.57
N PHE A 479 13.40 -10.23 -1.19
CA PHE A 479 14.39 -9.50 -0.39
C PHE A 479 15.80 -9.56 -1.00
N TYR A 480 15.89 -9.59 -2.33
CA TYR A 480 17.15 -9.52 -3.05
C TYR A 480 17.75 -8.14 -2.87
N ARG A 481 19.01 -8.10 -2.42
CA ARG A 481 19.75 -6.85 -2.25
C ARG A 481 20.21 -6.31 -3.59
N CYS A 482 20.16 -4.98 -3.76
CA CYS A 482 20.98 -4.30 -4.75
C CYS A 482 22.48 -4.33 -4.33
#